data_AF-A0A924KIW7-F1
#
_entry.id   AF-A0A924KIW7-F1
#
_cell.length_a   1.000
_cell.length_b   1.000
_cell.length_c   1.000
_cell.angle_alpha   90.00
_cell.angle_beta   90.00
_cell.angle_gamma   90.00
#
_symmetry.space_group_name_H-M   'P 1'
#
loop_
_entity.id
_entity.type
_entity.pdbx_description
1 polymer ?
#
loop_
_entity_poly.entity_id
_entity_poly.type
_entity_poly.pdbx_seq_one_letter_code
_entity_poly.pdbx_strand_id
1 'polypeptide(L)' 'LLVTEAGGLVGNLTGDSDFLEQKECLAGNPRIYGQLVSILGKYSKFAGAGDKAAVRQAVAELKGSPTVLPSDDDTQAG' A
#
# COMPACT_ATOMS: atom_id res chain seq x y z
N LEU A 1 -14.24 14.98 -13.20
CA LEU A 1 -13.62 16.31 -13.33
C LEU A 1 -13.87 17.12 -12.04
N LEU A 2 -13.26 16.71 -10.93
CA LEU A 2 -13.40 17.40 -9.63
C LEU A 2 -12.02 17.61 -8.99
N VAL A 3 -11.24 16.52 -8.90
CA VAL A 3 -9.89 16.56 -8.33
C VAL A 3 -8.93 17.38 -9.20
N THR A 4 -8.94 17.17 -10.51
CA THR A 4 -8.07 17.90 -11.45
C THR A 4 -8.45 19.38 -11.58
N GLU A 5 -9.75 19.69 -11.56
CA GLU A 5 -10.26 21.07 -11.56
C GLU A 5 -9.83 21.84 -10.31
N ALA A 6 -9.66 21.15 -9.17
CA ALA A 6 -9.15 21.71 -7.93
C ALA A 6 -7.60 21.76 -7.85
N GLY A 7 -6.89 21.46 -8.95
CA GLY A 7 -5.42 21.44 -9.00
C GLY A 7 -4.77 20.17 -8.43
N GLY A 8 -5.55 19.09 -8.27
CA GLY A 8 -5.07 17.77 -7.86
C GLY A 8 -4.60 16.92 -9.04
N LEU A 9 -3.89 15.84 -8.71
CA LEU A 9 -3.43 14.81 -9.64
C LEU A 9 -4.27 13.55 -9.49
N VAL A 10 -4.47 12.83 -10.60
CA VAL A 10 -5.15 11.53 -10.64
C VAL A 10 -4.33 10.58 -11.51
N GLY A 11 -4.11 9.36 -11.05
CA GLY A 11 -3.40 8.30 -11.76
C GLY A 11 -3.46 6.98 -11.01
N ASN A 12 -2.71 5.98 -11.48
CA ASN A 12 -2.65 4.67 -10.83
C ASN A 12 -1.63 4.68 -9.68
N LEU A 13 -1.33 3.51 -9.09
CA LEU A 13 -0.39 3.42 -7.96
C LEU A 13 1.07 3.75 -8.36
N THR A 14 1.43 3.68 -9.65
CA THR A 14 2.75 4.09 -10.18
C THR A 14 2.78 5.55 -10.62
N GLY A 15 1.62 6.21 -10.66
CA GLY A 15 1.46 7.59 -11.09
C GLY A 15 1.07 7.77 -12.55
N ASP A 16 0.82 6.69 -13.30
CA ASP A 16 0.47 6.69 -14.72
C ASP A 16 -1.04 6.90 -14.96
N SER A 17 -1.38 7.20 -16.21
CA SER A 17 -2.74 7.53 -16.67
C SER A 17 -3.70 6.34 -16.77
N ASP A 18 -3.22 5.10 -16.71
CA ASP A 18 -4.04 3.89 -16.85
C ASP A 18 -4.58 3.41 -15.49
N PHE A 19 -5.51 4.19 -14.94
CA PHE A 19 -6.05 3.98 -13.59
C PHE A 19 -7.45 3.35 -13.56
N LEU A 20 -8.26 3.57 -14.60
CA LEU A 20 -9.65 3.11 -14.65
C LEU A 20 -9.77 1.62 -15.01
N GLU A 21 -9.00 1.15 -15.98
CA GLU A 21 -9.11 -0.23 -16.47
C GLU A 21 -8.51 -1.25 -15.50
N GLN A 22 -7.58 -0.78 -14.65
CA GLN A 22 -6.74 -1.62 -13.80
C GLN A 22 -7.23 -1.66 -12.35
N LYS A 23 -8.33 -0.96 -12.03
CA LYS A 23 -8.88 -0.79 -10.66
C LYS A 23 -7.86 -0.23 -9.66
N GLU A 24 -6.90 0.54 -10.15
CA GLU A 24 -5.89 1.24 -9.36
C GLU A 24 -6.09 2.73 -9.55
N CYS A 25 -6.71 3.42 -8.59
CA CYS A 25 -6.97 4.86 -8.69
C CYS A 25 -6.45 5.59 -7.45
N LEU A 26 -5.66 6.63 -7.70
CA LEU A 26 -5.02 7.47 -6.71
C LEU A 26 -5.28 8.93 -7.08
N ALA A 27 -5.79 9.70 -6.14
CA ALA A 27 -6.22 11.08 -6.38
C ALA A 27 -5.85 11.95 -5.17
N GLY A 28 -5.22 13.09 -5.38
CA GLY A 28 -4.81 13.96 -4.29
C GLY A 28 -4.09 15.24 -4.73
N ASN A 29 -3.69 16.06 -3.78
CA ASN A 29 -2.85 17.23 -4.09
C ASN A 29 -1.44 16.77 -4.55
N PRO A 30 -0.68 17.59 -5.29
CA PRO A 30 0.59 17.17 -5.87
C PRO A 30 1.60 16.62 -4.85
N ARG A 31 1.66 17.20 -3.64
CA ARG A 31 2.59 16.77 -2.58
C ARG A 31 2.24 15.38 -2.05
N ILE A 32 0.99 15.18 -1.62
CA ILE A 32 0.55 13.89 -1.07
C ILE A 32 0.53 12.83 -2.16
N TYR A 33 0.16 13.18 -3.40
CA TYR A 33 0.20 12.28 -4.55
C TYR A 33 1.59 11.66 -4.75
N GLY A 34 2.65 12.49 -4.76
CA GLY A 34 4.03 11.99 -4.88
C GLY A 34 4.47 11.07 -3.73
N GLN A 35 4.01 11.38 -2.51
CA GLN A 35 4.27 10.51 -1.35
C GLN A 35 3.53 9.17 -1.47
N LEU A 36 2.27 9.20 -1.88
CA LEU A 36 1.45 8.01 -2.05
C LEU A 36 2.00 7.09 -3.16
N VAL A 37 2.43 7.63 -4.30
CA VAL A 37 3.08 6.85 -5.36
C VAL A 37 4.33 6.14 -4.84
N SER A 38 5.15 6.83 -4.04
CA SER A 38 6.38 6.26 -3.47
C SER A 38 6.09 5.10 -2.49
N ILE A 39 4.98 5.17 -1.75
CA ILE A 39 4.60 4.16 -0.77
C ILE A 39 3.86 2.98 -1.43
N LEU A 40 2.95 3.28 -2.35
CA LEU A 40 1.99 2.33 -2.90
C LEU A 40 2.45 1.68 -4.21
N GLY A 41 3.40 2.28 -4.93
CA GLY A 41 3.85 1.80 -6.25
C GLY A 41 4.29 0.34 -6.28
N LYS A 42 4.97 -0.15 -5.23
CA LYS A 42 5.39 -1.56 -5.11
C LYS A 42 4.23 -2.58 -5.05
N TYR A 43 3.04 -2.12 -4.69
CA TYR A 43 1.84 -2.95 -4.65
C TYR A 43 1.06 -2.91 -5.97
N SER A 44 1.48 -2.07 -6.94
CA SER A 44 0.84 -2.00 -8.24
C SER A 44 0.92 -3.32 -9.00
N LYS A 45 -0.11 -3.59 -9.80
CA LYS A 45 -0.13 -4.58 -10.85
C LYS A 45 1.05 -4.40 -11.82
N PHE A 46 1.53 -3.17 -12.00
CA PHE A 46 2.65 -2.82 -12.89
C PHE A 46 4.00 -2.69 -12.18
N ALA A 47 4.07 -2.94 -10.86
CA ALA A 47 5.32 -2.92 -10.12
C ALA A 47 6.37 -3.86 -10.75
N GLY A 48 7.65 -3.51 -10.65
CA GLY A 48 8.73 -4.35 -11.19
C GLY A 48 8.75 -5.74 -10.55
N ALA A 49 9.39 -6.70 -11.22
CA ALA A 49 9.54 -8.05 -10.69
C ALA A 49 10.24 -8.08 -9.32
N GLY A 50 11.21 -7.18 -9.10
CA GLY A 50 11.88 -7.01 -7.81
C GLY A 50 10.94 -6.53 -6.71
N ASP A 51 10.13 -5.51 -6.97
CA ASP A 51 9.16 -4.98 -6.00
C ASP A 51 8.13 -6.03 -5.60
N LYS A 52 7.61 -6.78 -6.59
CA LYS A 52 6.66 -7.87 -6.33
C LYS A 52 7.29 -9.00 -5.50
N ALA A 53 8.55 -9.33 -5.75
CA ALA A 53 9.27 -10.33 -4.96
C ALA A 53 9.47 -9.86 -3.51
N ALA A 54 9.89 -8.61 -3.32
CA ALA A 54 10.07 -8.02 -1.99
C ALA A 54 8.75 -7.98 -1.20
N VAL A 55 7.63 -7.60 -1.82
CA VAL A 55 6.30 -7.62 -1.18
C VAL A 55 5.91 -9.04 -0.79
N ARG A 56 6.14 -10.04 -1.65
CA ARG A 56 5.84 -11.44 -1.33
C ARG A 56 6.67 -11.96 -0.15
N GLN A 57 7.95 -11.60 -0.10
CA GLN A 57 8.83 -11.96 1.02
C GLN A 57 8.34 -11.34 2.33
N ALA A 58 8.04 -10.04 2.34
CA ALA A 58 7.51 -9.35 3.52
C ALA A 58 6.18 -9.95 4.00
N VAL A 59 5.27 -10.30 3.08
CA VAL A 59 4.00 -10.97 3.42
C VAL A 59 4.23 -12.39 3.97
N ALA A 60 5.22 -13.12 3.44
CA ALA A 60 5.57 -14.44 3.95
C ALA A 60 6.17 -14.37 5.37
N GLU A 61 7.02 -13.37 5.63
CA GLU A 61 7.59 -13.11 6.96
C GLU A 61 6.51 -12.74 7.98
N LEU A 62 5.57 -11.86 7.62
CA LEU A 62 4.42 -11.51 8.47
C LEU A 62 3.51 -12.70 8.80
N LYS A 63 3.37 -13.65 7.86
CA LYS A 63 2.59 -14.89 8.08
C LYS A 63 3.34 -15.93 8.91
N GLY A 64 4.67 -15.86 8.91
CA GLY A 64 5.54 -16.79 9.62
C GLY A 64 5.85 -16.39 11.06
N SER A 65 5.64 -15.11 11.44
CA SER A 65 5.80 -14.67 12.83
C SER A 65 4.68 -15.25 13.71
N PRO A 66 4.99 -16.05 14.75
CA PRO A 66 3.99 -16.41 15.73
C PRO A 66 3.56 -15.12 16.42
N THR A 67 2.29 -14.75 16.28
CA THR A 67 1.69 -13.69 17.07
C THR A 67 1.90 -14.06 18.54
N VAL A 68 2.85 -13.41 19.21
CA VAL A 68 2.93 -13.40 20.67
C VAL A 68 1.72 -12.60 21.12
N LEU A 69 0.58 -13.28 21.21
CA LEU A 69 -0.55 -12.78 21.98
C LEU A 69 -0.05 -12.74 23.43
N PRO A 70 -0.18 -11.60 24.14
CA PRO A 70 0.01 -11.61 25.58
C PRO A 70 -1.04 -12.56 26.16
N SER A 71 -0.60 -13.72 26.63
CA SER A 71 -1.42 -14.63 27.41
C SER A 71 -1.71 -13.93 28.74
N ASP A 72 -2.97 -13.60 29.00
CA ASP A 72 -3.43 -13.17 30.33
C ASP A 72 -3.39 -14.39 31.30
N ASP A 73 -2.20 -14.86 31.63
CA ASP A 73 -1.96 -16.03 32.49
C ASP A 73 -1.21 -15.67 33.79
N ASP A 74 -1.49 -14.49 34.36
CA ASP A 74 -0.98 -14.03 35.66
C ASP A 74 -2.10 -13.84 36.71
N THR A 75 -3.12 -14.70 36.73
CA THR A 75 -4.04 -14.80 37.88
C THR A 75 -3.97 -16.19 38.50
N GLN A 76 -2.82 -16.50 39.10
CA GLN A 76 -2.73 -17.52 40.15
C GLN A 76 -2.09 -16.88 41.39
N ALA A 77 -2.92 -16.26 42.23
CA ALA A 77 -2.62 -16.00 43.64
C ALA A 77 -3.95 -15.78 44.39
N GLY A 78 -4.32 -16.75 45.24
CA GLY A 78 -5.50 -16.70 46.10
C GLY A 78 -5.99 -18.08 46.49
#